data_AF-A0A964LTQ7-F1
#
_entry.id   AF-A0A964LTQ7-F1
#
_cell.length_a   1.000
_cell.length_b   1.000
_cell.length_c   1.000
_cell.angle_alpha   90.00
_cell.angle_beta   90.00
_cell.angle_gamma   90.00
#
_symmetry.space_group_name_H-M   'P 1'
#
loop_
_entity.id
_entity.type
_entity.pdbx_description
1 polymer ?
#
loop_
_entity_poly.entity_id
_entity_poly.type
_entity_poly.pdbx_seq_one_letter_code
_entity_poly.pdbx_strand_id
1 'polypeptide(L)'
;MFARARHNLSLALSRQRHSGTLDSGHGAAVAMPLAQLLRVLRDDKLQLSFQALVSLLPDGLRHFEVRCHTPGDELSPAPAALFECANQNALGEHIDRWVLTRCM
;
A
#
# COMPACT_ATOMS: atom_id res chain seq x y z
N MET A 1 -11.41 -14.61 3.18
CA MET A 1 -10.05 -14.58 3.79
C MET A 1 -9.39 -13.20 3.69
N PHE A 2 -9.38 -12.56 2.51
CA PHE A 2 -8.71 -11.26 2.27
C PHE A 2 -9.27 -10.05 3.06
N ALA A 3 -10.57 -10.01 3.36
CA ALA A 3 -11.17 -8.91 4.14
C ALA A 3 -10.53 -8.77 5.53
N ARG A 4 -10.20 -9.89 6.19
CA ARG A 4 -9.55 -9.88 7.51
C ARG A 4 -8.10 -9.44 7.43
N ALA A 5 -7.37 -9.85 6.39
CA ALA A 5 -6.00 -9.39 6.14
C ALA A 5 -5.96 -7.88 5.88
N ARG A 6 -6.87 -7.35 5.05
CA ARG A 6 -7.02 -5.90 4.80
C ARG A 6 -7.35 -5.13 6.06
N HIS A 7 -8.26 -5.64 6.89
CA HIS A 7 -8.58 -5.02 8.18
C HIS A 7 -7.36 -4.97 9.11
N ASN A 8 -6.61 -6.05 9.24
CA ASN A 8 -5.39 -6.10 10.05
C ASN A 8 -4.31 -5.14 9.53
N LEU A 9 -4.13 -5.04 8.21
CA LEU A 9 -3.21 -4.09 7.59
C LEU A 9 -3.64 -2.65 7.85
N SER A 10 -4.93 -2.33 7.71
CA SER A 10 -5.48 -1.01 8.00
C SER A 10 -5.23 -0.61 9.47
N LEU A 11 -5.38 -1.55 10.40
CA LEU A 11 -5.08 -1.34 11.81
C LEU A 11 -3.57 -1.13 12.05
N ALA A 12 -2.71 -1.90 11.39
CA ALA A 12 -1.25 -1.74 11.50
C ALA A 12 -0.80 -0.36 10.99
N LEU A 13 -1.31 0.09 9.84
CA LEU A 13 -1.03 1.42 9.27
C LEU A 13 -1.57 2.55 10.17
N SER A 14 -2.76 2.39 10.75
CA SER A 14 -3.31 3.35 11.71
C SER A 14 -2.48 3.45 12.99
N ARG A 15 -1.99 2.31 13.51
CA ARG A 15 -1.09 2.29 14.69
C ARG A 15 0.25 2.95 14.40
N GLN A 16 0.80 2.75 13.21
CA GLN A 16 2.04 3.42 12.79
C GLN A 16 1.87 4.95 12.74
N ARG A 17 0.72 5.46 12.29
CA ARG A 17 0.39 6.90 12.35
C ARG A 17 0.33 7.44 13.78
N HIS A 18 -0.16 6.64 14.74
CA HIS A 18 -0.28 7.06 16.14
C HIS A 18 1.02 6.89 16.95
N SER A 19 1.91 5.99 16.53
CA SER A 19 3.19 5.75 17.21
C SER A 19 4.32 6.66 16.70
N GLY A 20 4.10 7.42 15.62
CA GLY A 20 5.13 8.19 14.90
C GLY A 20 5.32 9.65 15.33
N THR A 21 5.09 10.00 16.61
CA THR A 21 5.41 11.36 17.12
C THR A 21 6.91 11.61 17.29
N LEU A 22 7.77 10.63 17.00
CA LEU A 22 9.21 10.78 17.00
C LEU A 22 9.78 10.18 15.70
N ASP A 23 10.44 11.05 14.95
CA ASP A 23 11.31 10.83 13.79
C ASP A 23 10.71 10.57 12.38
N SER A 24 11.03 11.56 11.52
CA SER A 24 11.21 11.49 10.07
C SER A 24 10.02 11.89 9.18
N GLY A 25 9.87 13.20 8.94
CA GLY A 25 9.75 13.77 7.60
C GLY A 25 8.53 13.46 6.72
N HIS A 26 7.54 12.68 7.17
CA HIS A 26 6.33 12.45 6.38
C HIS A 26 5.31 13.52 6.73
N GLY A 27 5.24 14.55 5.87
CA GLY A 27 4.23 15.60 5.93
C GLY A 27 2.83 15.01 6.17
N ALA A 28 2.00 15.77 6.88
CA ALA A 28 0.62 15.42 7.23
C ALA A 28 -0.01 14.58 6.13
N ALA A 29 -0.34 13.31 6.43
CA ALA A 29 -0.76 12.33 5.44
C ALA A 29 -1.93 12.90 4.61
N VAL A 30 -1.62 13.39 3.41
CA VAL A 30 -2.60 13.98 2.51
C VAL A 30 -3.53 12.85 2.08
N ALA A 31 -4.80 12.96 2.45
CA ALA A 31 -5.81 12.00 2.05
C ALA A 31 -5.89 11.95 0.52
N MET A 32 -5.97 10.74 -0.05
CA MET A 32 -6.12 10.57 -1.49
C MET A 32 -7.60 10.77 -1.88
N PRO A 33 -7.95 11.74 -2.75
CA PRO A 33 -9.30 11.87 -3.27
C PRO A 33 -9.71 10.65 -4.11
N LEU A 34 -10.96 10.19 -3.99
CA LEU A 34 -11.47 9.04 -4.75
C LEU A 34 -11.30 9.22 -6.27
N ALA A 35 -11.55 10.41 -6.81
CA ALA A 35 -11.38 10.69 -8.23
C ALA A 35 -9.93 10.46 -8.71
N GLN A 36 -8.94 10.74 -7.85
CA GLN A 36 -7.54 10.46 -8.14
C GLN A 36 -7.28 8.95 -8.13
N LEU A 37 -7.82 8.21 -7.15
CA LEU A 37 -7.68 6.75 -7.10
C LEU A 37 -8.28 6.08 -8.35
N LEU A 38 -9.50 6.47 -8.72
CA LEU A 38 -10.17 5.95 -9.92
C LEU A 38 -9.35 6.24 -11.19
N ARG A 39 -8.77 7.44 -11.29
CA ARG A 39 -7.89 7.79 -12.42
C ARG A 39 -6.64 6.92 -12.45
N VAL A 40 -5.99 6.70 -11.31
CA VAL A 40 -4.79 5.85 -11.22
C VAL A 40 -5.10 4.41 -11.64
N LEU A 41 -6.22 3.86 -11.17
CA LEU A 41 -6.65 2.51 -11.51
C LEU A 41 -7.01 2.38 -13.00
N ARG A 42 -7.75 3.36 -13.54
CA ARG A 42 -8.18 3.36 -14.94
C ARG A 42 -7.02 3.57 -15.91
N ASP A 43 -6.11 4.48 -15.57
CA ASP A 43 -4.97 4.82 -16.43
C ASP A 43 -3.79 3.84 -16.23
N ASP A 44 -3.98 2.74 -15.48
CA ASP A 44 -2.98 1.69 -15.18
C ASP A 44 -1.66 2.23 -14.60
N LYS A 45 -1.75 3.24 -13.74
CA LYS A 45 -0.57 3.97 -13.28
C LYS A 45 0.09 3.38 -12.05
N LEU A 46 -0.49 2.40 -11.36
CA LEU A 46 0.13 1.84 -10.17
C LEU A 46 1.52 1.27 -10.48
N GLN A 47 2.42 1.34 -9.51
CA GLN A 47 3.76 0.79 -9.58
C GLN A 47 4.01 -0.18 -8.44
N LEU A 48 4.87 -1.17 -8.70
CA LEU A 48 5.31 -2.15 -7.73
C LEU A 48 6.76 -1.88 -7.31
N SER A 49 7.03 -2.09 -6.03
CA SER A 49 8.38 -2.20 -5.48
C SER A 49 8.47 -3.46 -4.62
N PHE A 50 9.67 -4.00 -4.47
CA PHE A 50 9.91 -5.26 -3.77
C PHE A 50 10.92 -5.00 -2.65
N GLN A 51 10.50 -5.23 -1.41
CA GLN A 51 11.41 -5.17 -0.27
C GLN A 51 11.87 -6.59 0.07
N ALA A 52 13.18 -6.82 0.10
CA ALA A 52 13.73 -8.09 0.53
C ALA A 52 13.37 -8.38 1.99
N LEU A 53 12.92 -9.60 2.25
CA LEU A 53 12.71 -10.16 3.58
C LEU A 53 13.77 -11.23 3.82
N VAL A 54 14.44 -11.17 4.96
CA VAL A 54 15.48 -12.12 5.34
C VAL A 54 14.90 -13.08 6.37
N SER A 55 14.96 -14.39 6.08
CA SER A 55 14.63 -15.41 7.06
C SER A 55 15.80 -15.56 8.05
N LEU A 56 15.50 -15.54 9.34
CA LEU A 56 16.49 -15.77 10.39
C LEU A 56 16.87 -17.25 10.52
N LEU A 57 16.12 -18.13 9.84
CA LEU A 57 16.41 -19.55 9.71
C LEU A 57 16.68 -19.87 8.24
N PRO A 58 17.62 -20.78 7.91
CA PRO A 58 17.88 -21.13 6.53
C PRO A 58 16.67 -21.86 5.93
N ASP A 59 16.06 -21.28 4.90
CA ASP A 59 15.02 -21.92 4.10
C ASP A 59 15.39 -22.04 2.61
N GLY A 60 16.50 -21.43 2.19
CA GLY A 60 16.98 -21.45 0.81
C GLY A 60 16.13 -20.65 -0.17
N LEU A 61 15.18 -19.84 0.32
CA LEU A 61 14.25 -19.08 -0.50
C LEU A 61 14.59 -17.58 -0.47
N ARG A 62 14.26 -16.89 -1.58
CA ARG A 62 14.31 -15.44 -1.63
C ARG A 62 12.90 -14.91 -1.35
N HIS A 63 12.74 -14.22 -0.23
CA HIS A 63 11.46 -13.64 0.16
C HIS A 63 11.43 -12.15 -0.15
N PHE A 64 10.30 -11.70 -0.67
CA PHE A 64 10.07 -10.28 -0.94
C PHE A 64 8.66 -9.89 -0.49
N GLU A 65 8.56 -8.75 0.17
CA GLU A 65 7.29 -8.05 0.35
C GLU A 65 7.00 -7.24 -0.91
N VAL A 66 5.85 -7.49 -1.53
CA VAL A 66 5.35 -6.69 -2.64
C VAL A 66 4.69 -5.43 -2.08
N ARG A 67 5.13 -4.26 -2.56
CA ARG A 67 4.58 -2.95 -2.20
C ARG A 67 4.02 -2.27 -3.44
N CYS A 68 2.91 -1.56 -3.26
CA CYS A 68 2.22 -0.84 -4.32
C CYS A 68 2.13 0.64 -3.99
N HIS A 69 2.41 1.49 -4.97
CA HIS A 69 2.39 2.95 -4.84
C HIS A 69 1.91 3.64 -6.12
N THR A 70 1.54 4.91 -6.03
CA THR A 70 1.24 5.75 -7.20
C THR A 70 2.52 6.44 -7.68
N PRO A 71 2.75 6.58 -9.00
CA PRO A 71 3.87 7.32 -9.55
C PRO A 71 3.62 8.82 -9.43
N GLY A 72 4.62 9.56 -8.97
CA GLY A 72 4.64 11.03 -8.97
C GLY A 72 5.41 11.61 -7.80
N ASP A 73 5.88 12.85 -7.98
CA ASP A 73 6.73 13.69 -7.12
C ASP A 73 6.36 13.79 -5.63
N GLU A 74 7.13 14.57 -4.85
CA GLU A 74 7.03 14.82 -3.39
C GLU A 74 5.61 15.02 -2.80
N LEU A 75 4.58 15.22 -3.64
CA LEU A 75 3.16 15.36 -3.29
C LEU A 75 2.32 14.10 -3.53
N SER A 76 2.90 12.98 -3.97
CA SER A 76 2.16 11.73 -4.11
C SER A 76 1.62 11.27 -2.77
N PRO A 77 0.34 10.87 -2.69
CA PRO A 77 -0.23 10.37 -1.45
C PRO A 77 0.57 9.15 -0.98
N ALA A 78 0.88 9.11 0.30
CA ALA A 78 1.54 7.95 0.90
C ALA A 78 0.75 6.67 0.57
N PRO A 79 1.41 5.51 0.39
CA PRO A 79 0.72 4.26 0.07
C PRO A 79 -0.46 3.95 1.01
N ALA A 80 -0.32 4.31 2.29
CA ALA A 80 -1.38 4.15 3.28
C ALA A 80 -2.68 4.93 2.94
N ALA A 81 -2.57 6.13 2.36
CA ALA A 81 -3.72 6.93 1.96
C ALA A 81 -4.44 6.32 0.73
N LEU A 82 -3.69 5.70 -0.19
CA LEU A 82 -4.24 4.94 -1.30
C LEU A 82 -5.06 3.74 -0.81
N PHE A 83 -4.49 2.92 0.08
CA PHE A 83 -5.18 1.74 0.60
C PHE A 83 -6.39 2.10 1.47
N GLU A 84 -6.29 3.16 2.26
CA GLU A 84 -7.42 3.66 3.05
C GLU A 84 -8.56 4.13 2.14
N CYS A 85 -8.28 4.96 1.14
CA CYS A 85 -9.26 5.41 0.16
C CYS A 85 -9.91 4.23 -0.56
N ALA A 86 -9.11 3.25 -0.98
CA ALA A 86 -9.63 2.06 -1.64
C ALA A 86 -10.52 1.21 -0.72
N ASN A 87 -10.16 1.07 0.55
CA ASN A 87 -10.95 0.28 1.50
C ASN A 87 -12.28 0.97 1.84
N GLN A 88 -12.26 2.29 2.04
CA GLN A 88 -13.46 3.11 2.29
C GLN A 88 -14.45 3.08 1.12
N ASN A 89 -13.96 2.89 -0.11
CA ASN A 89 -14.77 2.90 -1.33
C ASN A 89 -14.95 1.52 -1.97
N ALA A 90 -14.68 0.43 -1.24
CA ALA A 90 -14.81 -0.96 -1.72
C ALA A 90 -13.98 -1.30 -2.98
N LEU A 91 -12.89 -0.58 -3.23
CA LEU A 91 -11.97 -0.78 -4.36
C LEU A 91 -10.74 -1.63 -3.99
N GLY A 92 -10.65 -2.13 -2.76
CA GLY A 92 -9.50 -2.94 -2.32
C GLY A 92 -9.24 -4.17 -3.18
N GLU A 93 -10.30 -4.88 -3.59
CA GLU A 93 -10.16 -6.07 -4.45
C GLU A 93 -9.60 -5.73 -5.84
N HIS A 94 -9.92 -4.55 -6.39
CA HIS A 94 -9.37 -4.12 -7.68
C HIS A 94 -7.84 -3.99 -7.60
N ILE A 95 -7.33 -3.42 -6.50
CA ILE A 95 -5.90 -3.30 -6.26
C ILE A 95 -5.28 -4.68 -6.04
N ASP A 96 -5.90 -5.52 -5.20
CA ASP A 96 -5.40 -6.87 -4.91
C ASP A 96 -5.24 -7.68 -6.21
N ARG A 97 -6.26 -7.66 -7.09
CA ARG A 97 -6.22 -8.33 -8.39
C ARG A 97 -5.13 -7.74 -9.29
N TRP A 98 -5.04 -6.41 -9.36
CA TRP A 98 -4.04 -5.71 -10.17
C TRP A 98 -2.60 -6.10 -9.79
N VAL A 99 -2.32 -6.21 -8.48
CA VAL A 99 -1.02 -6.64 -7.94
C VAL A 99 -0.76 -8.12 -8.27
N LEU A 100 -1.72 -9.00 -8.02
CA LEU A 100 -1.56 -10.44 -8.25
C LEU A 100 -1.27 -10.75 -9.73
N THR A 101 -1.92 -10.07 -10.67
CA THR A 101 -1.67 -10.27 -12.11
C THR A 101 -0.26 -9.86 -12.56
N ARG A 102 0.48 -9.08 -11.76
CA ARG A 102 1.85 -8.64 -12.09
C ARG A 102 2.95 -9.36 -11.32
N CYS A 103 2.60 -10.12 -10.29
CA CYS A 103 3.54 -10.86 -9.45
C CYS A 103 3.50 -12.37 -9.68
N MET A 104 2.53 -12.86 -10.47
CA MET A 104 2.45 -14.25 -10.95
C MET A 104 3.07 -14.35 -12.33
#